data_AF-A0A2S6WMH5-F1
#
_entry.id   AF-A0A2S6WMH5-F1
#
_cell.length_a   1.000
_cell.length_b   1.000
_cell.length_c   1.000
_cell.angle_alpha   90.00
_cell.angle_beta   90.00
_cell.angle_gamma   90.00
#
_symmetry.space_group_name_H-M   'P 1'
#
loop_
_entity.id
_entity.type
_entity.pdbx_description
1 polymer ?
#
loop_
_entity_poly.entity_id
_entity_poly.type
_entity_poly.pdbx_seq_one_letter_code
_entity_poly.pdbx_strand_id
1 'polypeptide(L)'
;MRAAAGTGGMTGRQGAMEREGMRGDEAMTRSEEQMHVGVERHESGRARLRKYVVTEEVQQTVPVTHEEVRVVREPITDANRDEALAGPEISEAEHEVTLHAERPVVETETVPVERVRMTTEELTENETVRGQVRKERIEAETESFTEDETGRGGERRGRE
;
A
#
# COMPACT_ATOMS: atom_id res chain seq x y z
N MET A 1 38.65 -60.07 -19.75
CA MET A 1 39.18 -59.79 -21.11
C MET A 1 38.00 -59.71 -22.07
N ARG A 2 37.87 -58.58 -22.76
CA ARG A 2 36.89 -58.34 -23.85
C ARG A 2 37.43 -58.90 -25.18
N ALA A 3 36.49 -59.01 -26.14
CA ALA A 3 36.66 -59.12 -27.60
C ALA A 3 37.01 -60.54 -28.12
N ALA A 4 36.59 -60.99 -29.30
CA ALA A 4 36.00 -60.33 -30.48
C ALA A 4 35.20 -61.39 -31.29
N ALA A 5 34.12 -60.97 -31.96
CA ALA A 5 33.98 -60.90 -33.41
C ALA A 5 33.60 -62.22 -34.14
N GLY A 6 32.40 -62.20 -34.72
CA GLY A 6 31.97 -63.06 -35.80
C GLY A 6 31.11 -62.23 -36.76
N THR A 7 31.78 -61.54 -37.69
CA THR A 7 31.20 -60.81 -38.82
C THR A 7 30.92 -61.76 -39.98
N GLY A 8 29.72 -61.72 -40.55
CA GLY A 8 29.42 -62.36 -41.83
C GLY A 8 28.01 -62.03 -42.31
N GLY A 9 27.89 -61.54 -43.55
CA GLY A 9 26.63 -61.49 -44.28
C GLY A 9 26.16 -60.11 -44.72
N MET A 10 26.89 -59.51 -45.66
CA MET A 10 26.40 -58.41 -46.49
C MET A 10 25.38 -58.96 -47.51
N THR A 11 24.28 -58.24 -47.70
CA THR A 11 23.60 -57.90 -48.97
C THR A 11 22.09 -58.11 -48.97
N GLY A 12 21.38 -57.05 -49.36
CA GLY A 12 20.19 -57.20 -50.19
C GLY A 12 18.83 -57.14 -49.51
N ARG A 13 18.54 -56.09 -48.75
CA ARG A 13 17.23 -55.44 -48.82
C ARG A 13 17.29 -54.03 -48.26
N GLN A 14 17.82 -53.09 -49.06
CA GLN A 14 17.27 -51.73 -49.05
C GLN A 14 15.85 -51.84 -49.60
N GLY A 15 14.96 -52.41 -48.80
CA GLY A 15 13.56 -52.09 -48.89
C GLY A 15 13.53 -50.63 -48.55
N ALA A 16 13.37 -49.81 -49.59
CA ALA A 16 12.78 -48.50 -49.42
C ALA A 16 11.63 -48.72 -48.43
N MET A 17 11.80 -48.26 -47.19
CA MET A 17 10.67 -47.68 -46.49
C MET A 17 10.34 -46.48 -47.38
N GLU A 18 9.59 -46.81 -48.43
CA GLU A 18 8.65 -45.94 -49.08
C GLU A 18 8.19 -45.03 -47.97
N ARG A 19 8.48 -43.75 -48.16
CA ARG A 19 7.74 -42.69 -47.51
C ARG A 19 6.31 -42.89 -47.99
N GLU A 20 5.64 -43.90 -47.46
CA GLU A 20 4.21 -44.10 -47.54
C GLU A 20 3.69 -42.78 -47.04
N GLY A 21 3.17 -42.02 -48.00
CA GLY A 21 3.07 -40.59 -47.89
C GLY A 21 2.46 -40.27 -46.54
N MET A 22 3.11 -39.35 -45.84
CA MET A 22 2.32 -38.27 -45.27
C MET A 22 1.52 -37.65 -46.44
N ARG A 23 0.46 -38.32 -46.91
CA ARG A 23 -0.80 -37.61 -47.08
C ARG A 23 -1.09 -37.15 -45.66
N GLY A 24 -0.46 -36.04 -45.25
CA GLY A 24 -1.02 -35.27 -44.17
C GLY A 24 -2.48 -35.09 -44.55
N ASP A 25 -3.39 -35.35 -43.61
CA ASP A 25 -4.81 -35.11 -43.82
C ASP A 25 -4.96 -33.83 -44.65
N GLU A 26 -5.70 -33.89 -45.77
CA GLU A 26 -6.01 -32.74 -46.63
C GLU A 26 -6.91 -31.77 -45.84
N ALA A 27 -6.34 -31.19 -44.79
CA ALA A 27 -7.00 -30.44 -43.76
C ALA A 27 -6.26 -29.12 -43.57
N MET A 28 -7.02 -28.03 -43.52
CA MET A 28 -6.50 -26.71 -43.22
C MET A 28 -6.82 -26.36 -41.77
N THR A 29 -5.82 -25.86 -41.04
CA THR A 29 -6.01 -25.29 -39.70
C THR A 29 -6.09 -23.77 -39.82
N ARG A 30 -7.13 -23.17 -39.23
CA ARG A 30 -7.26 -21.73 -39.07
C ARG A 30 -6.75 -21.33 -37.68
N SER A 31 -5.98 -20.26 -37.63
CA SER A 31 -5.47 -19.66 -36.39
C SER A 31 -6.15 -18.33 -36.05
N GLU A 32 -6.16 -18.01 -34.76
CA GLU A 32 -6.64 -16.75 -34.21
C GLU A 32 -5.69 -16.26 -33.11
N GLU A 33 -5.37 -14.97 -33.13
CA GLU A 33 -4.64 -14.31 -32.05
C GLU A 33 -5.57 -14.07 -30.86
N GLN A 34 -5.06 -14.29 -29.64
CA GLN A 34 -5.79 -14.01 -28.40
C GLN A 34 -5.16 -12.84 -27.67
N MET A 35 -5.98 -11.87 -27.26
CA MET A 35 -5.52 -10.74 -26.45
C MET A 35 -5.49 -11.15 -24.98
N HIS A 36 -4.33 -11.01 -24.34
CA HIS A 36 -4.15 -11.21 -22.90
C HIS A 36 -3.98 -9.85 -22.22
N VAL A 37 -4.85 -9.56 -21.24
CA VAL A 37 -4.80 -8.32 -20.46
C VAL A 37 -4.44 -8.68 -19.01
N GLY A 38 -3.49 -7.94 -18.44
CA GLY A 38 -3.08 -8.05 -17.05
C GLY A 38 -2.98 -6.67 -16.41
N VAL A 39 -2.83 -6.65 -15.09
CA VAL A 39 -2.61 -5.43 -14.31
C VAL A 39 -1.22 -5.46 -13.69
N GLU A 40 -0.53 -4.33 -13.72
CA GLU A 40 0.76 -4.16 -13.07
C GLU A 40 0.68 -3.06 -12.01
N ARG A 41 1.40 -3.25 -10.90
CA ARG A 41 1.46 -2.26 -9.83
C ARG A 41 2.59 -1.28 -10.11
N HIS A 42 2.29 0.01 -10.04
CA HIS A 42 3.27 1.09 -10.08
C HIS A 42 3.08 2.05 -8.90
N GLU A 43 4.13 2.81 -8.55
CA GLU A 43 4.02 3.85 -7.53
C GLU A 43 3.18 5.01 -8.09
N SER A 44 2.06 5.31 -7.43
CA SER A 44 1.15 6.39 -7.82
C SER A 44 1.27 7.64 -6.95
N GLY A 45 1.90 7.55 -5.78
CA GLY A 45 2.07 8.70 -4.89
C GLY A 45 2.62 8.36 -3.51
N ARG A 46 2.89 9.41 -2.70
CA ARG A 46 3.44 9.30 -1.35
C ARG A 46 2.68 10.20 -0.38
N ALA A 47 2.10 9.61 0.67
CA ALA A 47 1.48 10.34 1.77
C ALA A 47 2.43 10.47 2.97
N ARG A 48 2.36 11.58 3.70
CA ARG A 48 3.18 11.83 4.90
C ARG A 48 2.34 12.49 5.99
N LEU A 49 2.35 11.90 7.18
CA LEU A 49 1.81 12.51 8.39
C LEU A 49 2.94 13.22 9.14
N ARG A 50 2.76 14.51 9.45
CA ARG A 50 3.74 15.30 10.20
C ARG A 50 3.11 15.87 11.46
N LYS A 51 3.79 15.67 12.59
CA LYS A 51 3.52 16.38 13.84
C LYS A 51 4.54 17.50 13.97
N TYR A 52 4.12 18.67 14.41
CA TYR A 52 5.02 19.78 14.71
C TYR A 52 4.61 20.42 16.03
N VAL A 53 5.52 21.17 16.62
CA VAL A 53 5.33 21.85 17.90
C VAL A 53 4.93 23.29 17.62
N VAL A 54 3.96 23.77 18.38
CA VAL A 54 3.58 25.18 18.46
C VAL A 54 3.62 25.61 19.92
N THR A 55 3.91 26.88 20.15
CA THR A 55 3.86 27.50 21.48
C THR A 55 2.75 28.53 21.47
N GLU A 56 1.86 28.45 22.45
CA GLU A 56 0.77 29.39 22.66
C GLU A 56 1.03 30.16 23.95
N GLU A 57 0.72 31.45 23.97
CA GLU A 57 0.80 32.27 25.18
C GLU A 57 -0.49 32.14 25.99
N VAL A 58 -0.36 31.67 27.23
CA VAL A 58 -1.47 31.53 28.16
C VAL A 58 -1.23 32.48 29.33
N GLN A 59 -2.27 33.23 29.72
CA GLN A 59 -2.25 34.12 30.87
C GLN A 59 -3.23 33.62 31.93
N GLN A 60 -2.76 33.48 33.16
CA GLN A 60 -3.57 33.07 34.30
C GLN A 60 -3.25 33.94 35.51
N THR A 61 -4.30 34.44 36.17
CA THR A 61 -4.16 35.20 37.42
C THR A 61 -4.22 34.24 38.60
N VAL A 62 -3.23 34.31 39.47
CA VAL A 62 -3.15 33.52 40.71
C VAL A 62 -3.11 34.51 41.88
N PRO A 63 -4.02 34.39 42.86
CA PRO A 63 -3.95 35.22 44.05
C PRO A 63 -2.69 34.86 44.85
N VAL A 64 -2.02 35.88 45.39
CA VAL A 64 -0.88 35.72 46.29
C VAL A 64 -1.09 36.58 47.53
N THR A 65 -0.56 36.11 48.64
CA THR A 65 -0.61 36.79 49.93
C THR A 65 0.79 37.23 50.37
N HIS A 66 0.82 38.28 51.18
CA HIS A 66 2.03 38.74 51.84
C HIS A 66 1.69 39.24 53.24
N GLU A 67 2.64 39.09 54.14
CA GLU A 67 2.52 39.56 55.51
C GLU A 67 3.02 41.01 55.63
N GLU A 68 2.29 41.83 56.38
CA GLU A 68 2.67 43.21 56.70
C GLU A 68 2.72 43.40 58.21
N VAL A 69 3.81 43.99 58.70
CA VAL A 69 3.94 44.36 60.11
C VAL A 69 3.23 45.69 60.39
N ARG A 70 2.53 45.76 61.52
CA ARG A 70 1.93 47.00 62.04
C ARG A 70 2.17 47.12 63.53
N VAL A 71 2.48 48.33 63.98
CA VAL A 71 2.63 48.63 65.41
C VAL A 71 1.29 49.07 65.97
N VAL A 72 0.79 48.32 66.95
CA VAL A 72 -0.38 48.70 67.74
C VAL A 72 0.09 49.26 69.07
N ARG A 73 -0.47 50.40 69.50
CA ARG A 73 -0.14 51.05 70.76
C ARG A 73 -1.37 51.06 71.64
N GLU A 74 -1.29 50.40 72.78
CA GLU A 74 -2.35 50.40 73.79
C GLU A 74 -1.95 51.30 74.97
N PRO A 75 -2.81 52.23 75.41
CA PRO A 75 -2.58 52.99 76.63
C PRO A 75 -2.61 52.09 77.87
N ILE A 76 -1.76 52.38 78.85
CA ILE A 76 -1.84 51.74 80.16
C ILE A 76 -2.93 52.42 80.98
N THR A 77 -3.86 51.61 81.48
CA THR A 77 -4.98 51.97 82.34
C THR A 77 -4.95 51.11 83.60
N ASP A 78 -5.77 51.42 84.59
CA ASP A 78 -5.83 50.59 85.80
C ASP A 78 -6.33 49.16 85.54
N ALA A 79 -6.98 48.91 84.39
CA ALA A 79 -7.44 47.58 84.00
C ALA A 79 -6.34 46.66 83.45
N ASN A 80 -5.30 47.19 82.78
CA ASN A 80 -4.21 46.41 82.17
C ASN A 80 -2.83 46.63 82.84
N ARG A 81 -2.78 47.43 83.91
CA ARG A 81 -1.54 47.77 84.63
C ARG A 81 -0.81 46.54 85.17
N ASP A 82 -1.55 45.60 85.78
CA ASP A 82 -0.94 44.41 86.39
C ASP A 82 -0.30 43.51 85.31
N GLU A 83 -0.93 43.38 84.14
CA GLU A 83 -0.38 42.62 83.00
C GLU A 83 0.86 43.31 82.42
N ALA A 84 0.82 44.64 82.26
CA ALA A 84 1.97 45.41 81.75
C ALA A 84 3.21 45.34 82.66
N LEU A 85 3.02 45.07 83.97
CA LEU A 85 4.10 44.94 84.95
C LEU A 85 4.60 43.49 85.13
N ALA A 86 4.00 42.50 84.47
CA ALA A 86 4.38 41.09 84.60
C ALA A 86 5.73 40.75 83.93
N GLY A 87 6.28 41.68 83.16
CA GLY A 87 7.58 41.54 82.49
C GLY A 87 8.79 41.74 83.40
N PRO A 88 10.02 41.54 82.87
CA PRO A 88 11.25 41.81 83.60
C PRO A 88 11.41 43.30 83.94
N GLU A 89 12.31 43.61 84.90
CA GLU A 89 12.69 44.98 85.20
C GLU A 89 13.27 45.70 83.96
N ILE A 90 13.30 47.03 84.02
CA ILE A 90 13.67 47.90 82.90
C ILE A 90 15.02 47.45 82.30
N SER A 91 14.97 47.10 81.01
CA SER A 91 16.09 46.57 80.23
C SER A 91 15.89 46.87 78.75
N GLU A 92 16.95 46.74 77.95
CA GLU A 92 16.85 46.76 76.50
C GLU A 92 16.24 45.44 76.01
N ALA A 93 15.38 45.52 75.00
CA ALA A 93 14.74 44.36 74.39
C ALA A 93 14.55 44.57 72.90
N GLU A 94 14.73 43.49 72.14
CA GLU A 94 14.48 43.44 70.70
C GLU A 94 13.37 42.43 70.42
N HIS A 95 12.51 42.74 69.45
CA HIS A 95 11.51 41.82 68.96
C HIS A 95 11.59 41.72 67.43
N GLU A 96 11.93 40.54 66.95
CA GLU A 96 12.05 40.25 65.52
C GLU A 96 10.84 39.46 65.03
N VAL A 97 10.31 39.87 63.87
CA VAL A 97 9.25 39.14 63.16
C VAL A 97 9.76 38.83 61.75
N THR A 98 9.74 37.56 61.38
CA THR A 98 9.98 37.14 59.99
C THR A 98 8.67 37.22 59.23
N LEU A 99 8.67 37.95 58.11
CA LEU A 99 7.51 38.07 57.23
C LEU A 99 7.64 37.15 56.02
N HIS A 100 6.54 36.56 55.61
CA HIS A 100 6.43 35.69 54.45
C HIS A 100 5.65 36.37 53.30
N ALA A 101 5.99 35.99 52.08
CA ALA A 101 5.28 36.41 50.87
C ALA A 101 5.24 35.27 49.85
N GLU A 102 4.08 35.07 49.25
CA GLU A 102 3.87 34.07 48.20
C GLU A 102 4.38 34.56 46.84
N ARG A 103 4.87 33.62 46.03
CA ARG A 103 5.30 33.87 44.65
C ARG A 103 4.69 32.81 43.73
N PRO A 104 4.10 33.18 42.58
CA PRO A 104 3.58 32.19 41.65
C PRO A 104 4.73 31.42 40.98
N VAL A 105 4.51 30.13 40.75
CA VAL A 105 5.44 29.23 40.06
C VAL A 105 4.67 28.53 38.94
N VAL A 106 5.31 28.36 37.78
CA VAL A 106 4.70 27.73 36.60
C VAL A 106 5.48 26.47 36.24
N GLU A 107 4.75 25.40 35.95
CA GLU A 107 5.27 24.14 35.44
C GLU A 107 4.41 23.64 34.27
N THR A 108 5.00 22.80 33.41
CA THR A 108 4.30 22.20 32.28
C THR A 108 4.57 20.71 32.26
N GLU A 109 3.52 19.92 32.05
CA GLU A 109 3.61 18.46 31.87
C GLU A 109 3.12 18.03 30.49
N THR A 110 3.66 16.92 29.99
CA THR A 110 3.23 16.35 28.71
C THR A 110 2.12 15.34 28.95
N VAL A 111 0.91 15.65 28.50
CA VAL A 111 -0.26 14.78 28.59
C VAL A 111 -0.66 14.30 27.18
N PRO A 112 -0.85 12.99 26.95
CA PRO A 112 -1.32 12.50 25.66
C PRO A 112 -2.81 12.83 25.47
N VAL A 113 -3.15 13.51 24.37
CA VAL A 113 -4.53 13.93 24.07
C VAL A 113 -5.18 13.15 22.93
N GLU A 114 -4.40 12.72 21.94
CA GLU A 114 -4.92 12.05 20.75
C GLU A 114 -3.89 11.11 20.13
N ARG A 115 -4.36 10.02 19.52
CA ARG A 115 -3.55 9.08 18.75
C ARG A 115 -3.99 9.06 17.29
N VAL A 116 -3.17 9.64 16.41
CA VAL A 116 -3.41 9.73 14.96
C VAL A 116 -2.69 8.62 14.21
N ARG A 117 -3.36 7.97 13.24
CA ARG A 117 -2.77 6.99 12.31
C ARG A 117 -3.10 7.32 10.86
N MET A 118 -2.18 7.02 9.95
CA MET A 118 -2.42 7.06 8.51
C MET A 118 -2.68 5.62 8.02
N THR A 119 -3.67 5.43 7.15
CA THR A 119 -3.99 4.14 6.53
C THR A 119 -4.27 4.34 5.04
N THR A 120 -4.13 3.27 4.26
CA THR A 120 -4.48 3.24 2.83
C THR A 120 -5.67 2.33 2.62
N GLU A 121 -6.49 2.64 1.63
CA GLU A 121 -7.59 1.80 1.18
C GLU A 121 -7.36 1.44 -0.29
N GLU A 122 -7.67 0.20 -0.66
CA GLU A 122 -7.60 -0.26 -2.04
C GLU A 122 -9.00 -0.12 -2.66
N LEU A 123 -9.06 0.60 -3.78
CA LEU A 123 -10.28 0.80 -4.54
C LEU A 123 -10.12 0.13 -5.89
N THR A 124 -11.10 -0.71 -6.25
CA THR A 124 -11.12 -1.41 -7.54
C THR A 124 -12.08 -0.70 -8.48
N GLU A 125 -11.58 -0.32 -9.64
CA GLU A 125 -12.35 0.31 -10.72
C GLU A 125 -12.20 -0.51 -12.00
N ASN A 126 -13.20 -0.44 -12.89
CA ASN A 126 -13.16 -1.11 -14.18
C ASN A 126 -12.59 -0.18 -15.25
N GLU A 127 -11.57 -0.63 -15.97
CA GLU A 127 -10.97 0.08 -17.09
C GLU A 127 -11.17 -0.69 -18.40
N THR A 128 -11.56 0.01 -19.48
CA THR A 128 -11.73 -0.62 -20.80
C THR A 128 -10.44 -0.58 -21.59
N VAL A 129 -9.82 -1.74 -21.79
CA VAL A 129 -8.63 -1.89 -22.63
C VAL A 129 -9.05 -2.32 -24.05
N ARG A 130 -8.52 -1.63 -25.07
CA ARG A 130 -8.77 -1.96 -26.49
C ARG A 130 -7.49 -2.49 -27.13
N GLY A 131 -7.63 -3.51 -27.95
CA GLY A 131 -6.56 -4.07 -28.77
C GLY A 131 -7.10 -4.61 -30.08
N GLN A 132 -6.19 -4.99 -30.98
CA GLN A 132 -6.53 -5.62 -32.26
C GLN A 132 -5.99 -7.04 -32.25
N VAL A 133 -6.82 -8.00 -32.64
CA VAL A 133 -6.42 -9.40 -32.87
C VAL A 133 -6.73 -9.78 -34.30
N ARG A 134 -5.84 -10.55 -34.92
CA ARG A 134 -6.03 -11.07 -36.27
C ARG A 134 -6.57 -12.49 -36.20
N LYS A 135 -7.37 -12.86 -37.19
CA LYS A 135 -7.84 -14.22 -37.38
C LYS A 135 -7.82 -14.57 -38.85
N GLU A 136 -7.35 -15.77 -39.15
CA GLU A 136 -7.38 -16.30 -40.51
C GLU A 136 -8.83 -16.59 -40.91
N ARG A 137 -9.17 -16.68 -42.19
CA ARG A 137 -10.50 -17.12 -42.66
C ARG A 137 -10.27 -18.07 -43.82
N ILE A 138 -10.96 -19.20 -43.81
CA ILE A 138 -10.89 -20.20 -44.87
C ILE A 138 -12.18 -20.10 -45.66
N GLU A 139 -12.04 -19.90 -46.97
CA GLU A 139 -13.13 -19.91 -47.94
C GLU A 139 -12.82 -21.02 -48.95
N ALA A 140 -13.84 -21.75 -49.38
CA ALA A 140 -13.70 -22.86 -50.32
C ALA A 140 -14.53 -22.55 -51.55
N GLU A 141 -13.90 -22.67 -52.71
CA GLU A 141 -14.54 -22.55 -54.02
C GLU A 141 -14.43 -23.92 -54.71
N THR A 142 -15.48 -24.34 -55.41
CA THR A 142 -15.51 -25.63 -56.12
C THR A 142 -16.00 -25.41 -57.53
N GLU A 143 -15.18 -25.76 -58.52
CA GLU A 143 -15.57 -25.80 -59.92
C GLU A 143 -16.11 -27.19 -60.24
N SER A 144 -17.37 -27.29 -60.69
CA SER A 144 -17.95 -28.54 -61.16
C SER A 144 -17.72 -28.70 -62.66
N PHE A 145 -16.96 -29.71 -63.07
CA PHE A 145 -16.85 -30.09 -64.48
C PHE A 145 -18.05 -30.98 -64.83
N THR A 146 -18.95 -30.50 -65.69
CA THR A 146 -19.97 -31.35 -66.31
C THR A 146 -19.33 -32.22 -67.39
N GLU A 147 -19.35 -33.55 -67.20
CA GLU A 147 -19.03 -34.54 -68.23
C GLU A 147 -20.06 -34.48 -69.36
N ASP A 148 -19.85 -33.60 -70.34
CA ASP A 148 -20.62 -33.62 -71.60
C ASP A 148 -19.72 -33.33 -72.80
N GLU A 149 -18.53 -33.95 -72.89
CA GLU A 149 -17.67 -33.92 -74.10
C GLU A 149 -16.83 -35.19 -74.35
N THR A 150 -17.31 -36.40 -73.99
CA THR A 150 -16.68 -37.68 -74.46
C THR A 150 -17.64 -38.64 -75.15
N GLY A 151 -18.87 -38.22 -75.45
CA GLY A 151 -19.95 -39.07 -75.96
C GLY A 151 -20.40 -38.84 -77.40
N ARG A 152 -19.53 -38.60 -78.39
CA ARG A 152 -19.94 -38.59 -79.82
C ARG A 152 -18.93 -39.24 -80.75
N GLY A 153 -18.83 -40.56 -80.66
CA GLY A 153 -18.34 -41.44 -81.73
C GLY A 153 -19.45 -42.41 -82.14
N GLY A 154 -20.47 -41.89 -82.83
CA GLY A 154 -21.67 -42.62 -83.20
C GLY A 154 -21.40 -43.85 -84.07
N GLU A 155 -21.84 -44.98 -83.55
CA GLU A 155 -22.18 -46.26 -84.20
C GLU A 155 -22.72 -46.07 -85.64
N ARG A 156 -21.99 -46.57 -86.64
CA ARG A 156 -22.57 -46.87 -87.97
C ARG A 156 -22.62 -48.39 -88.15
N ARG A 157 -23.82 -48.93 -87.97
CA ARG A 157 -24.22 -50.28 -88.37
C ARG A 157 -24.32 -50.37 -89.90
N GLY A 158 -23.88 -51.51 -90.46
CA GLY A 158 -24.73 -52.31 -91.36
C GLY A 158 -24.32 -52.49 -92.83
N ARG A 159 -24.23 -53.78 -93.21
CA ARG A 159 -24.52 -54.40 -94.53
C ARG A 159 -23.55 -54.14 -95.70
N GLU A 160 -23.16 -55.10 -96.55
CA GLU A 160 -23.62 -56.48 -96.88
C GLU A 160 -22.44 -57.45 -97.00
#